data_AF-A0AAE4NTP9-F1
#
_entry.id   AF-A0AAE4NTP9-F1
#
_cell.length_a   1.000
_cell.length_b   1.000
_cell.length_c   1.000
_cell.angle_alpha   90.00
_cell.angle_beta   90.00
_cell.angle_gamma   90.00
#
_symmetry.space_group_name_H-M   'P 1'
#
loop_
_entity.id
_entity.type
_entity.pdbx_description
1 polymer ?
#
loop_
_entity_poly.entity_id
_entity_poly.type
_entity_poly.pdbx_seq_one_letter_code
_entity_poly.pdbx_strand_id
1 'polypeptide(L)'
;MVPTITLSLGSNNGILMTFNVRLFPENIMELVNSFSLSVFRLGVKVEGESLKRVLTIVRSPFLEYNLKSWSYIVTKGGLIFTPEKEPY
;
A
#
# COMPACT_ATOMS: atom_id res chain seq x y z
N MET A 1 21.62 4.72 -13.59
CA MET A 1 21.91 4.24 -12.23
C MET A 1 20.76 3.32 -11.83
N VAL A 2 21.00 2.01 -11.79
CA VAL A 2 20.00 1.00 -11.42
C VAL A 2 19.95 0.97 -9.88
N PRO A 3 18.77 0.99 -9.23
CA PRO A 3 18.73 0.94 -7.78
C PRO A 3 19.06 -0.48 -7.30
N THR A 4 20.02 -0.54 -6.37
CA THR A 4 20.44 -1.75 -5.66
C THR A 4 19.25 -2.38 -4.92
N ILE A 5 18.99 -3.66 -5.21
CA ILE A 5 18.02 -4.49 -4.48
C ILE A 5 18.75 -5.05 -3.26
N THR A 6 18.47 -4.52 -2.07
CA THR A 6 18.96 -5.11 -0.82
C THR A 6 18.00 -6.21 -0.39
N LEU A 7 18.29 -7.46 -0.78
CA LEU A 7 17.73 -8.66 -0.16
C LEU A 7 18.43 -8.84 1.19
N SER A 8 17.86 -8.30 2.26
CA SER A 8 18.54 -8.23 3.56
C SER A 8 18.65 -9.61 4.21
N LEU A 9 19.86 -10.16 4.26
CA LEU A 9 20.26 -11.28 5.12
C LEU A 9 20.56 -10.73 6.53
N GLY A 10 19.61 -10.89 7.47
CA GLY A 10 19.79 -10.53 8.88
C GLY A 10 18.51 -10.65 9.69
N SER A 11 18.62 -11.05 10.96
CA SER A 11 17.48 -11.06 11.89
C SER A 11 17.02 -9.62 12.17
N ASN A 12 15.71 -9.38 12.08
CA ASN A 12 15.02 -8.10 12.34
C ASN A 12 15.09 -7.02 11.23
N ASN A 13 15.04 -7.42 9.96
CA ASN A 13 15.00 -6.49 8.82
C ASN A 13 13.57 -6.24 8.30
N GLY A 14 12.84 -5.32 8.93
CA GLY A 14 11.57 -4.81 8.39
C GLY A 14 11.84 -3.87 7.21
N ILE A 15 11.74 -4.36 5.97
CA ILE A 15 11.88 -3.53 4.77
C ILE A 15 10.55 -2.87 4.44
N LEU A 16 10.54 -1.54 4.36
CA LEU A 16 9.44 -0.75 3.80
C LEU A 16 9.86 -0.15 2.46
N MET A 17 9.15 -0.50 1.39
CA MET A 17 9.33 0.09 0.06
C MET A 17 8.08 0.89 -0.32
N THR A 18 8.27 2.05 -0.93
CA THR A 18 7.17 2.87 -1.46
C THR A 18 7.57 3.43 -2.81
N PHE A 19 6.71 3.28 -3.80
CA PHE A 19 6.96 3.74 -5.15
C PHE A 19 5.64 3.99 -5.88
N ASN A 20 5.68 4.85 -6.91
CA ASN A 20 4.51 5.11 -7.74
C ASN A 20 4.36 3.98 -8.77
N VAL A 21 3.40 3.09 -8.52
CA VAL A 21 3.12 1.92 -9.36
C VAL A 21 2.80 2.26 -10.82
N ARG A 22 2.38 3.50 -11.12
CA ARG A 22 2.08 3.93 -12.51
C ARG A 22 3.35 4.22 -13.33
N LEU A 23 4.51 4.34 -12.68
CA LEU A 23 5.77 4.61 -13.37
C LEU A 23 6.51 3.34 -13.81
N PHE A 24 6.05 2.18 -13.36
CA PHE A 24 6.70 0.90 -13.64
C PHE A 24 5.82 0.03 -14.54
N PRO A 25 6.41 -0.71 -15.49
CA PRO A 25 5.65 -1.69 -16.26
C PRO A 25 5.21 -2.86 -15.37
N GLU A 26 4.18 -3.58 -15.83
CA GLU A 26 3.49 -4.62 -15.07
C GLU A 26 4.43 -5.75 -14.61
N ASN A 27 5.37 -6.17 -15.46
CA ASN A 27 6.36 -7.20 -15.12
C ASN A 27 7.26 -6.81 -13.93
N ILE A 28 7.61 -5.52 -13.79
CA ILE A 28 8.37 -5.03 -12.64
C ILE A 28 7.50 -5.01 -11.39
N MET A 29 6.23 -4.63 -11.54
CA MET A 29 5.27 -4.64 -10.45
C MET A 29 5.04 -6.05 -9.90
N GLU A 30 4.88 -7.04 -10.77
CA GLU A 30 4.74 -8.45 -10.39
C GLU A 30 5.95 -8.95 -9.60
N LEU A 31 7.16 -8.59 -10.04
CA LEU A 31 8.40 -8.97 -9.36
C LEU A 31 8.49 -8.35 -7.96
N VAL A 32 8.21 -7.05 -7.80
CA VAL A 32 8.23 -6.43 -6.46
C VAL A 32 7.14 -7.04 -5.55
N ASN A 33 5.96 -7.31 -6.12
CA ASN A 33 4.89 -7.98 -5.40
C ASN A 33 5.28 -9.40 -4.98
N SER A 34 6.07 -10.17 -5.75
CA SER A 34 6.43 -11.54 -5.36
C SER A 34 7.34 -11.61 -4.13
N PHE A 35 8.15 -10.59 -3.87
CA PHE A 35 9.06 -10.55 -2.72
C PHE A 35 8.48 -9.89 -1.47
N SER A 36 7.31 -9.25 -1.57
CA SER A 36 6.75 -8.47 -0.47
C SER A 36 5.84 -9.33 0.40
N LEU A 37 6.09 -9.44 1.72
CA LEU A 37 5.15 -10.16 2.60
C LEU A 37 3.76 -9.46 2.63
N SER A 38 3.78 -8.12 2.74
CA SER A 38 2.60 -7.29 2.76
C SER A 38 2.63 -6.28 1.61
N VAL A 39 1.49 -6.08 0.96
CA VAL A 39 1.31 -5.14 -0.14
C VAL A 39 0.16 -4.20 0.20
N PHE A 40 0.47 -2.91 0.25
CA PHE A 40 -0.48 -1.85 0.53
C PHE A 40 -0.57 -0.91 -0.66
N ARG A 41 -1.80 -0.54 -1.05
CA ARG A 41 -2.05 0.44 -2.09
C ARG A 41 -2.57 1.72 -1.45
N LEU A 42 -1.83 2.81 -1.66
CA LEU A 42 -2.30 4.16 -1.38
C LEU A 42 -2.94 4.73 -2.64
N GLY A 43 -4.18 5.18 -2.52
CA GLY A 43 -4.96 5.77 -3.60
C GLY A 43 -5.61 7.08 -3.19
N VAL A 44 -5.99 7.85 -4.19
CA VAL A 44 -6.87 9.02 -4.02
C VAL A 44 -8.10 8.77 -4.89
N LYS A 45 -9.28 8.79 -4.27
CA LYS A 45 -10.58 8.78 -4.93
C LYS A 45 -11.11 10.21 -4.98
N VAL A 46 -11.74 10.58 -6.09
CA VAL A 46 -12.48 11.84 -6.21
C VAL A 46 -13.94 11.53 -5.87
N GLU A 47 -14.47 12.16 -4.83
CA GLU A 47 -15.87 12.05 -4.42
C GLU A 47 -16.50 13.45 -4.51
N GLY A 48 -17.15 13.73 -5.64
CA GLY A 48 -17.67 15.07 -5.97
C GLY A 48 -16.54 16.09 -6.07
N GLU A 49 -16.60 17.15 -5.27
CA GLU A 49 -15.56 18.19 -5.18
C GLU A 49 -14.46 17.87 -4.17
N SER A 50 -14.51 16.69 -3.54
CA SER A 50 -13.57 16.30 -2.48
C SER A 50 -12.59 15.21 -2.91
N LEU A 51 -11.37 15.28 -2.36
CA LEU A 51 -10.35 14.26 -2.51
C LEU A 51 -10.31 13.38 -1.28
N LYS A 52 -10.56 12.09 -1.46
CA LYS A 52 -10.52 11.08 -0.41
C LYS A 52 -9.29 10.20 -0.56
N ARG A 53 -8.44 10.16 0.46
CA ARG A 53 -7.28 9.26 0.49
C ARG A 53 -7.72 7.90 1.00
N VAL A 54 -7.28 6.85 0.34
CA VAL A 54 -7.66 5.46 0.64
C VAL A 54 -6.42 4.60 0.75
N LEU A 55 -6.35 3.82 1.82
CA LEU A 55 -5.41 2.72 2.01
C LEU A 55 -6.16 1.42 1.74
N THR A 56 -5.68 0.63 0.79
CA THR A 56 -6.17 -0.73 0.54
C THR A 56 -5.08 -1.72 0.89
N ILE A 57 -5.41 -2.71 1.70
CA ILE A 57 -4.52 -3.83 2.00
C ILE A 57 -4.72 -4.86 0.90
N VAL A 58 -3.80 -4.93 -0.06
CA VAL A 58 -3.90 -5.90 -1.17
C VAL A 58 -3.59 -7.30 -0.66
N ARG A 59 -2.52 -7.42 0.14
CA ARG A 59 -2.12 -8.66 0.79
C ARG A 59 -1.41 -8.36 2.11
N SER A 60 -1.63 -9.19 3.11
CA SER A 60 -0.90 -9.19 4.38
C SER A 60 -0.87 -10.61 4.97
N PRO A 61 -0.02 -10.88 5.97
CA PRO A 61 -0.04 -12.15 6.71
C PRO A 61 -1.31 -12.32 7.58
N PHE A 62 -2.09 -11.25 7.77
CA PHE A 62 -3.35 -11.25 8.52
C PHE A 62 -4.52 -11.30 7.53
N LEU A 63 -5.08 -12.50 7.32
CA LEU A 63 -6.05 -12.77 6.26
C LEU A 63 -7.32 -11.94 6.39
N GLU A 64 -7.75 -11.64 7.61
CA GLU A 64 -8.94 -10.86 7.93
C GLU A 64 -8.88 -9.41 7.42
N TYR A 65 -7.70 -8.93 7.03
CA TYR A 65 -7.50 -7.59 6.49
C TYR A 65 -7.26 -7.57 4.98
N ASN A 66 -7.09 -8.73 4.33
CA ASN A 66 -6.83 -8.79 2.91
C ASN A 66 -8.03 -8.22 2.12
N LEU A 67 -7.71 -7.42 1.10
CA LEU A 67 -8.63 -6.68 0.23
C LEU A 67 -9.49 -5.62 0.92
N LYS A 68 -9.35 -5.43 2.23
CA LYS A 68 -10.06 -4.37 2.95
C LYS A 68 -9.44 -3.01 2.69
N SER A 69 -10.28 -1.98 2.80
CA SER A 69 -9.90 -0.60 2.54
C SER A 69 -10.35 0.33 3.66
N TRP A 70 -9.56 1.37 3.90
CA TRP A 70 -9.87 2.46 4.82
C TRP A 70 -9.63 3.77 4.12
N SER A 71 -10.56 4.71 4.24
CA SER A 71 -10.22 6.09 4.00
C SER A 71 -9.46 6.66 5.18
N TYR A 72 -8.60 7.64 4.91
CA TYR A 72 -7.86 8.28 5.97
C TYR A 72 -7.73 9.79 5.77
N ILE A 73 -7.69 10.50 6.90
CA ILE A 73 -7.47 11.94 6.97
C ILE A 73 -6.16 12.19 7.70
N VAL A 74 -5.36 13.10 7.17
CA VAL A 74 -4.12 13.57 7.80
C VAL A 74 -4.47 14.78 8.65
N THR A 75 -4.25 14.67 9.96
CA THR A 75 -4.46 15.74 10.93
C THR A 75 -3.13 16.13 11.58
N LYS A 76 -3.10 17.24 12.34
CA LYS A 76 -1.90 17.62 13.11
C LYS A 76 -1.49 16.56 14.15
N GLY A 77 -2.44 15.76 14.64
CA GLY A 77 -2.21 14.74 15.67
C GLY A 77 -1.95 13.34 15.12
N GLY A 78 -2.00 13.15 13.80
CA GLY A 78 -1.79 11.85 13.16
C GLY A 78 -2.83 11.51 12.08
N LEU A 79 -2.95 10.20 11.81
CA LEU A 79 -3.85 9.65 10.80
C LEU A 79 -5.11 9.09 11.47
N ILE A 80 -6.28 9.47 10.95
CA ILE A 80 -7.56 8.89 11.37
C ILE A 80 -8.05 8.00 10.23
N PHE A 81 -8.28 6.72 10.51
CA PHE A 81 -8.75 5.73 9.54
C PHE A 81 -10.23 5.41 9.73
N THR A 82 -10.98 5.41 8.65
CA THR A 82 -12.40 5.03 8.60
C THR A 82 -12.56 3.88 7.62
N PRO A 83 -13.14 2.73 8.03
CA PRO A 83 -13.39 1.62 7.12
C PRO A 83 -14.22 2.07 5.91
N GLU A 84 -13.78 1.72 4.71
CA GLU A 84 -14.62 1.84 3.52
C GLU A 84 -15.67 0.72 3.57
N LYS A 85 -16.93 1.02 3.25
CA LYS A 85 -17.91 -0.04 2.99
C LYS A 85 -17.43 -0.85 1.78
N GLU A 86 -17.49 -2.17 1.87
CA GLU A 86 -17.17 -3.03 0.73
C GLU A 86 -18.04 -2.64 -0.46
N PRO A 87 -17.48 -2.40 -1.65
CA PRO A 87 -18.27 -2.36 -2.86
C PRO A 87 -18.78 -3.78 -3.09
N TYR A 88 -20.05 -4.01 -2.78
CA TYR A 88 -20.78 -5.23 -3.15
C TYR A 88 -20.72 -5.45 -4.66
#